data_AF-A0A817YXJ6-F1
#
_entry.id   AF-A0A817YXJ6-F1
#
_cell.length_a   1.000
_cell.length_b   1.000
_cell.length_c   1.000
_cell.angle_alpha   90.00
_cell.angle_beta   90.00
_cell.angle_gamma   90.00
#
_symmetry.space_group_name_H-M   'P 1'
#
loop_
_entity.id
_entity.type
_entity.pdbx_description
1 polymer ?
#
loop_
_entity_poly.entity_id
_entity_poly.type
_entity_poly.pdbx_seq_one_letter_code
_entity_poly.pdbx_strand_id
1 'polypeptide(L)'
;MDSVVKRIIPAVASTNAVIASICATEVFKLATSSVMLMNNYTMFNDIEGIYMLTYPPEKRDDCPVCSNVPVRIQMNETAKFQELVDLIIEKYQLTAPLILASIHGNLKTLYMTSTEQMRQETTPHLRMTLQELGLTNGTEMLVGDPTRASSLRVIVSLTSSMETATTK
;
A
#
# COMPACT_ATOMS: atom_id res chain seq x y z
N MET A 1 -14.54 -30.74 0.26
CA MET A 1 -14.78 -29.52 -0.54
C MET A 1 -14.79 -28.27 0.34
N ASP A 2 -15.36 -28.32 1.55
CA ASP A 2 -15.42 -27.19 2.50
C ASP A 2 -14.09 -26.48 2.81
N SER A 3 -12.99 -27.21 2.94
CA SER A 3 -11.68 -26.61 3.27
C SER A 3 -11.15 -25.67 2.19
N VAL A 4 -11.41 -25.99 0.91
CA VAL A 4 -10.99 -25.19 -0.25
C VAL A 4 -11.87 -23.96 -0.39
N VAL A 5 -13.19 -24.14 -0.25
CA VAL A 5 -14.17 -23.04 -0.39
C VAL A 5 -13.94 -21.96 0.68
N LYS A 6 -13.65 -22.37 1.92
CA LYS A 6 -13.49 -21.45 3.07
C LYS A 6 -12.06 -21.04 3.35
N ARG A 7 -11.06 -21.57 2.61
CA ARG A 7 -9.63 -21.35 2.85
C ARG A 7 -9.25 -21.61 4.32
N ILE A 8 -9.67 -22.75 4.86
CA ILE A 8 -9.49 -23.08 6.30
C ILE A 8 -8.00 -23.17 6.63
N ILE A 9 -7.57 -22.43 7.65
CA ILE A 9 -6.23 -22.55 8.25
C ILE A 9 -6.34 -23.52 9.43
N PRO A 10 -5.58 -24.64 9.45
CA PRO A 10 -5.56 -25.54 10.60
C PRO A 10 -5.10 -24.80 11.86
N ALA A 11 -5.78 -25.04 12.99
CA ALA A 11 -5.48 -24.36 14.25
C ALA A 11 -5.59 -25.33 15.43
N VAL A 12 -4.71 -25.15 16.42
CA VAL A 12 -4.70 -25.88 17.68
C VAL A 12 -4.55 -24.91 18.85
N ALA A 13 -5.09 -25.27 20.02
CA ALA A 13 -5.12 -24.39 21.17
C ALA A 13 -3.73 -24.03 21.71
N SER A 14 -2.75 -24.95 21.62
CA SER A 14 -1.38 -24.77 22.11
C SER A 14 -0.67 -23.59 21.43
N THR A 15 -0.68 -23.54 20.09
CA THR A 15 -0.02 -22.47 19.33
C THR A 15 -0.63 -21.10 19.66
N ASN A 16 -1.96 -21.02 19.77
CA ASN A 16 -2.64 -19.79 20.16
C ASN A 16 -2.30 -19.36 21.59
N ALA A 17 -2.19 -20.30 22.53
CA ALA A 17 -1.82 -20.00 23.91
C ALA A 17 -0.38 -19.45 24.02
N VAL A 18 0.57 -20.02 23.27
CA VAL A 18 1.96 -19.53 23.24
C VAL A 18 2.03 -18.11 22.69
N ILE A 19 1.42 -17.84 21.53
CA ILE A 19 1.42 -16.50 20.91
C ILE A 19 0.70 -15.48 21.81
N ALA A 20 -0.45 -15.84 22.37
CA ALA A 20 -1.18 -14.95 23.28
C ALA A 20 -0.38 -14.62 24.54
N SER A 21 0.35 -15.58 25.11
CA SER A 21 1.23 -15.36 26.26
C SER A 21 2.34 -14.35 25.97
N ILE A 22 2.98 -14.45 24.80
CA ILE A 22 4.00 -13.50 24.36
C ILE A 22 3.40 -12.09 24.21
N CYS A 23 2.27 -11.97 23.51
CA CYS A 23 1.58 -10.69 23.33
C CYS A 23 1.17 -10.05 24.66
N ALA A 24 0.55 -10.83 25.56
CA ALA A 24 0.12 -10.33 26.88
C ALA A 24 1.30 -9.87 27.73
N THR A 25 2.43 -10.59 27.65
CA THR A 25 3.66 -10.22 28.33
C THR A 25 4.21 -8.88 27.80
N GLU A 26 4.26 -8.69 26.48
CA GLU A 26 4.71 -7.42 25.89
C GLU A 26 3.78 -6.25 26.21
N VAL A 27 2.46 -6.48 26.25
CA VAL A 27 1.49 -5.48 26.70
C VAL A 27 1.73 -5.11 28.17
N PHE A 28 1.98 -6.08 29.05
CA PHE A 28 2.30 -5.83 30.45
C PHE A 28 3.59 -5.02 30.59
N LYS A 29 4.66 -5.40 29.87
CA LYS A 29 5.94 -4.67 29.86
C LYS A 29 5.73 -3.23 29.40
N LEU A 30 4.96 -3.01 28.33
CA LEU A 30 4.66 -1.69 27.79
C LEU A 30 3.86 -0.84 28.78
N ALA A 31 2.83 -1.40 29.39
CA ALA A 31 1.96 -0.68 30.33
C ALA A 31 2.66 -0.30 31.64
N THR A 32 3.58 -1.15 32.11
CA THR A 32 4.26 -0.98 33.41
C THR A 32 5.64 -0.37 33.30
N SER A 33 6.23 -0.33 32.10
CA SER A 33 7.64 0.00 31.89
C SER A 33 8.60 -0.81 32.78
N SER A 34 8.20 -2.03 33.17
CA SER A 34 8.93 -2.86 34.14
C SER A 34 10.23 -3.45 33.58
N VAL A 35 10.28 -3.70 32.27
CA VAL A 35 11.45 -4.24 31.58
C VAL A 35 11.46 -3.81 30.11
N MET A 36 12.59 -4.01 29.43
CA MET A 36 12.73 -3.73 28.00
C MET A 36 11.77 -4.55 27.14
N LEU A 37 11.19 -3.91 26.13
CA LEU A 37 10.30 -4.53 25.16
C LEU A 37 11.06 -5.45 24.19
N MET A 38 10.36 -6.46 23.69
CA MET A 38 10.82 -7.29 22.59
C MET A 38 11.11 -6.43 21.35
N ASN A 39 12.24 -6.72 20.69
CA ASN A 39 12.66 -5.96 19.52
C ASN A 39 11.95 -6.46 18.25
N ASN A 40 10.70 -6.01 18.09
CA ASN A 40 9.88 -6.07 16.87
C ASN A 40 9.23 -7.44 16.54
N TYR A 41 9.99 -8.50 16.23
CA TYR A 41 9.38 -9.74 15.70
C TYR A 41 9.89 -11.01 16.41
N THR A 42 8.98 -11.95 16.66
CA THR A 42 9.29 -13.31 17.11
C THR A 42 8.52 -14.33 16.29
N MET A 43 9.23 -15.33 15.78
CA MET A 43 8.66 -16.50 15.14
C MET A 43 8.67 -17.69 16.10
N PHE A 44 7.61 -18.49 16.08
CA PHE A 44 7.46 -19.72 16.85
C PHE A 44 7.10 -20.88 15.92
N ASN A 45 7.76 -22.02 16.10
CA ASN A 45 7.50 -23.25 15.36
C ASN A 45 7.64 -24.46 16.29
N ASP A 46 6.65 -25.36 16.26
CA ASP A 46 6.59 -26.58 17.07
C ASP A 46 6.48 -27.89 16.25
N ILE A 47 6.88 -27.87 14.97
CA ILE A 47 6.83 -29.05 14.09
C ILE A 47 7.90 -30.08 14.48
N GLU A 48 9.14 -29.64 14.67
CA GLU A 48 10.28 -30.49 15.07
C GLU A 48 10.91 -29.94 16.36
N GLY A 49 10.36 -30.35 17.50
CA GLY A 49 10.72 -29.77 18.79
C GLY A 49 10.18 -28.34 18.92
N ILE A 50 10.69 -27.57 19.89
CA ILE A 50 10.26 -26.19 20.11
C ILE A 50 11.35 -25.24 19.60
N TYR A 51 10.99 -24.42 18.62
CA TYR A 51 11.86 -23.40 18.05
C TYR A 51 11.23 -22.02 18.16
N MET A 52 12.03 -21.06 18.65
CA MET A 52 11.63 -19.66 18.73
C MET A 52 12.79 -18.76 18.29
N LEU A 53 12.51 -17.81 17.40
CA LEU A 53 13.49 -16.88 16.87
C LEU A 53 12.97 -15.45 16.98
N THR A 54 13.67 -14.63 17.77
CA THR A 54 13.41 -13.19 17.88
C THR A 54 14.43 -12.41 17.08
N TYR A 55 13.98 -11.54 16.20
CA TYR A 55 14.85 -10.67 15.42
C TYR A 55 14.14 -9.37 15.02
N PRO A 56 14.87 -8.26 14.88
CA PRO A 56 14.29 -7.02 14.37
C PRO A 56 14.29 -7.01 12.84
N PRO A 57 13.15 -7.14 12.15
CA PRO A 57 13.09 -6.88 10.72
C PRO A 57 13.42 -5.40 10.45
N GLU A 58 14.16 -5.16 9.36
CA GLU A 58 14.55 -3.82 8.96
C GLU A 58 13.33 -2.99 8.55
N LYS A 59 13.28 -1.75 9.05
CA LYS A 59 12.27 -0.79 8.60
C LYS A 59 12.62 -0.33 7.20
N ARG A 60 11.70 -0.55 6.27
CA ARG A 60 11.78 0.03 4.93
C ARG A 60 11.53 1.53 4.96
N ASP A 61 12.53 2.30 4.54
CA ASP A 61 12.42 3.77 4.44
C ASP A 61 11.45 4.23 3.35
N ASP A 62 11.17 3.37 2.38
CA ASP A 62 10.24 3.59 1.27
C ASP A 62 8.84 2.99 1.52
N CYS A 63 8.54 2.59 2.77
CA CYS A 63 7.27 1.92 3.08
C CYS A 63 6.06 2.83 2.76
N PRO A 64 5.14 2.42 1.89
CA PRO A 64 4.00 3.26 1.46
C PRO A 64 2.97 3.52 2.56
N VAL A 65 3.14 2.93 3.75
CA VAL A 65 2.20 3.03 4.89
C VAL A 65 2.82 3.82 6.05
N CYS A 66 4.04 3.46 6.47
CA CYS A 66 4.68 4.08 7.64
C CYS A 66 5.86 4.99 7.29
N SER A 67 6.31 5.03 6.03
CA SER A 67 7.16 6.13 5.55
C SER A 67 6.24 7.28 5.19
N ASN A 68 6.50 8.46 5.75
CA ASN A 68 5.78 9.68 5.39
C ASN A 68 6.29 10.26 4.06
N VAL A 69 6.89 9.43 3.20
CA VAL A 69 7.54 9.83 1.95
C VAL A 69 6.58 9.55 0.79
N PRO A 70 6.29 10.53 -0.07
CA PRO A 70 5.45 10.30 -1.23
C PRO A 70 6.16 9.38 -2.24
N VAL A 71 5.40 8.44 -2.81
CA VAL A 71 5.88 7.53 -3.83
C VAL A 71 5.99 8.29 -5.15
N ARG A 72 7.18 8.28 -5.77
CA ARG A 72 7.38 8.86 -7.10
C ARG A 72 7.17 7.80 -8.17
N ILE A 73 6.34 8.11 -9.17
CA ILE A 73 6.11 7.26 -10.33
C ILE A 73 6.46 8.05 -11.58
N GLN A 74 7.36 7.52 -12.41
CA GLN A 74 7.75 8.14 -13.67
C GLN A 74 6.93 7.57 -14.81
N MET A 75 6.34 8.45 -15.63
CA MET A 75 5.53 8.06 -16.79
C MET A 75 5.67 9.08 -17.92
N ASN A 76 5.39 8.65 -19.15
CA ASN A 76 5.31 9.56 -20.30
C ASN A 76 4.02 10.39 -20.22
N GLU A 77 4.08 11.66 -20.61
CA GLU A 77 2.93 12.57 -20.73
C GLU A 77 1.81 12.00 -21.62
N THR A 78 2.19 11.24 -22.66
CA THR A 78 1.24 10.61 -23.59
C THR A 78 0.69 9.27 -23.11
N ALA A 79 1.15 8.77 -21.95
CA ALA A 79 0.66 7.51 -21.40
C ALA A 79 -0.82 7.64 -21.00
N LYS A 80 -1.56 6.54 -21.09
CA LYS A 80 -2.96 6.53 -20.66
C LYS A 80 -3.06 6.50 -19.15
N PHE A 81 -4.09 7.14 -18.61
CA PHE A 81 -4.36 7.09 -17.18
C PHE A 81 -4.61 5.65 -16.69
N GLN A 82 -5.19 4.79 -17.52
CA GLN A 82 -5.32 3.35 -17.23
C GLN A 82 -3.98 2.70 -16.81
N GLU A 83 -2.89 3.01 -17.51
CA GLU A 83 -1.57 2.41 -17.22
C GLU A 83 -1.06 2.81 -15.83
N LEU A 84 -1.32 4.05 -15.41
CA LEU A 84 -0.99 4.53 -14.07
C LEU A 84 -1.83 3.80 -13.01
N VAL A 85 -3.13 3.64 -13.25
CA VAL A 85 -4.05 2.95 -12.35
C VAL A 85 -3.64 1.49 -12.18
N ASP A 86 -3.37 0.78 -13.28
CA ASP A 86 -2.97 -0.63 -13.27
C ASP A 86 -1.64 -0.83 -12.54
N LEU A 87 -0.66 0.05 -12.80
CA LEU A 87 0.64 0.01 -12.12
C LEU A 87 0.49 0.19 -10.60
N ILE A 88 -0.36 1.12 -10.16
CA ILE A 88 -0.61 1.35 -8.72
C ILE A 88 -1.36 0.16 -8.10
N ILE A 89 -2.35 -0.40 -8.80
CA ILE A 89 -3.10 -1.57 -8.34
C ILE A 89 -2.17 -2.77 -8.16
N GLU A 90 -1.36 -3.09 -9.15
CA GLU A 90 -0.46 -4.24 -9.12
C GLU A 90 0.61 -4.08 -8.04
N LYS A 91 1.28 -2.91 -8.02
CA LYS A 91 2.39 -2.65 -7.09
C LYS A 91 1.97 -2.63 -5.62
N TYR A 92 0.76 -2.15 -5.33
CA TYR A 92 0.26 -1.99 -3.96
C TYR A 92 -0.87 -2.95 -3.60
N GLN A 93 -1.19 -3.91 -4.47
CA GLN A 93 -2.24 -4.92 -4.30
C GLN A 93 -3.60 -4.31 -3.89
N LEU A 94 -3.98 -3.20 -4.54
CA LEU A 94 -5.22 -2.49 -4.26
C LEU A 94 -6.42 -3.23 -4.84
N THR A 95 -7.61 -3.06 -4.26
CA THR A 95 -8.83 -3.77 -4.69
C THR A 95 -9.86 -2.86 -5.34
N ALA A 96 -9.98 -1.63 -4.84
CA ALA A 96 -10.92 -0.62 -5.29
C ALA A 96 -10.33 0.78 -5.04
N PRO A 97 -9.36 1.21 -5.87
CA PRO A 97 -8.65 2.45 -5.62
C PRO A 97 -9.54 3.68 -5.89
N LEU A 98 -9.45 4.65 -4.98
CA LEU A 98 -9.95 6.02 -5.14
C LEU A 98 -8.76 6.92 -5.41
N ILE A 99 -8.72 7.57 -6.57
CA ILE A 99 -7.61 8.46 -6.96
C ILE A 99 -8.12 9.89 -7.05
N LEU A 100 -7.57 10.74 -6.19
CA LEU A 100 -7.78 12.18 -6.16
C LEU A 100 -6.48 12.87 -6.57
N ALA A 101 -6.56 13.88 -7.43
CA ALA A 101 -5.40 14.66 -7.84
C ALA A 101 -5.62 16.15 -7.55
N SER A 102 -4.55 16.85 -7.15
CA SER A 102 -4.59 18.30 -7.00
C SER A 102 -4.26 18.96 -8.34
N ILE A 103 -5.29 19.37 -9.09
CA ILE A 103 -5.15 20.00 -10.41
C ILE A 103 -5.52 21.48 -10.26
N HIS A 104 -4.58 22.37 -10.59
CA HIS A 104 -4.75 23.83 -10.47
C HIS A 104 -5.25 24.29 -9.08
N GLY A 105 -4.76 23.66 -8.01
CA GLY A 105 -5.13 23.99 -6.62
C GLY A 105 -6.49 23.47 -6.16
N ASN A 106 -7.22 22.73 -7.01
CA ASN A 106 -8.47 22.07 -6.65
C ASN A 106 -8.29 20.55 -6.61
N LEU A 107 -8.83 19.91 -5.58
CA LEU A 107 -8.82 18.45 -5.46
C LEU A 107 -9.92 17.88 -6.36
N LYS A 108 -9.53 17.16 -7.41
CA LYS A 108 -10.44 16.54 -8.37
C LYS A 108 -10.37 15.01 -8.28
N THR A 109 -11.53 14.36 -8.28
CA THR A 109 -11.63 12.90 -8.38
C THR A 109 -11.34 12.46 -9.80
N LEU A 110 -10.27 11.69 -9.99
CA LEU A 110 -9.91 11.13 -11.30
C LEU A 110 -10.46 9.73 -11.51
N TYR A 111 -10.48 8.93 -10.46
CA TYR A 111 -10.96 7.55 -10.51
C TYR A 111 -11.65 7.14 -9.21
N MET A 112 -12.81 6.48 -9.32
CA MET A 112 -13.52 5.92 -8.18
C MET A 112 -14.43 4.77 -8.62
N THR A 113 -14.35 3.63 -7.93
CA THR A 113 -15.14 2.43 -8.23
C THR A 113 -16.25 2.13 -7.23
N SER A 114 -16.29 2.86 -6.10
CA SER A 114 -17.16 2.52 -4.97
C SER A 114 -18.65 2.84 -5.18
N THR A 115 -18.99 3.78 -6.07
CA THR A 115 -20.39 4.08 -6.43
C THR A 115 -20.58 4.06 -7.94
N GLU A 116 -21.72 3.53 -8.38
CA GLU A 116 -22.00 3.31 -9.81
C GLU A 116 -22.01 4.62 -10.60
N GLN A 117 -22.55 5.69 -10.01
CA GLN A 117 -22.56 7.02 -10.63
C GLN A 117 -21.14 7.56 -10.85
N MET A 118 -20.29 7.55 -9.81
CA MET A 118 -18.91 8.03 -9.93
C MET A 118 -18.07 7.14 -10.86
N ARG A 119 -18.36 5.84 -10.89
CA ARG A 119 -17.71 4.91 -11.82
C ARG A 119 -18.02 5.28 -13.27
N GLN A 120 -19.28 5.56 -13.59
CA GLN A 120 -19.67 5.96 -14.94
C GLN A 120 -19.04 7.30 -15.35
N GLU A 121 -18.92 8.26 -14.42
CA GLU A 121 -18.30 9.55 -14.67
C GLU A 121 -16.77 9.48 -14.80
N THR A 122 -16.11 8.57 -14.07
CA THR A 122 -14.63 8.46 -14.05
C THR A 122 -14.06 7.42 -15.01
N THR A 123 -14.86 6.47 -15.49
CA THR A 123 -14.43 5.48 -16.50
C THR A 123 -13.89 6.11 -17.79
N PRO A 124 -14.46 7.22 -18.32
CA PRO A 124 -13.90 7.91 -19.48
C PRO A 124 -12.46 8.40 -19.27
N HIS A 125 -12.12 8.86 -18.06
CA HIS A 125 -10.78 9.37 -17.75
C HIS A 125 -9.68 8.31 -17.97
N LEU A 126 -9.98 7.03 -17.80
CA LEU A 126 -9.03 5.93 -18.00
C LEU A 126 -8.46 5.88 -19.42
N ARG A 127 -9.24 6.33 -20.41
CA ARG A 127 -8.84 6.33 -21.82
C ARG A 127 -8.07 7.58 -22.21
N MET A 128 -8.13 8.63 -21.40
CA MET A 128 -7.47 9.91 -21.63
C MET A 128 -5.98 9.80 -21.28
N THR A 129 -5.17 10.65 -21.89
CA THR A 129 -3.75 10.76 -21.53
C THR A 129 -3.57 11.54 -20.24
N LEU A 130 -2.43 11.37 -19.57
CA LEU A 130 -2.11 12.13 -18.35
C LEU A 130 -2.13 13.65 -18.63
N GLN A 131 -1.67 14.07 -19.81
CA GLN A 131 -1.70 15.47 -20.25
C GLN A 131 -3.14 15.99 -20.43
N GLU A 132 -4.03 15.22 -21.05
CA GLU A 132 -5.44 15.60 -21.25
C GLU A 132 -6.21 15.74 -19.92
N LEU A 133 -5.81 14.98 -18.90
CA LEU A 133 -6.37 15.09 -17.55
C LEU A 133 -5.87 16.31 -16.77
N GLY A 134 -4.92 17.08 -17.33
CA GLY A 134 -4.32 18.24 -16.69
C GLY A 134 -3.30 17.87 -15.61
N LEU A 135 -2.78 16.64 -15.62
CA LEU A 135 -1.68 16.25 -14.76
C LEU A 135 -0.39 16.88 -15.29
N THR A 136 0.34 17.55 -14.39
CA THR A 136 1.63 18.17 -14.68
C THR A 136 2.75 17.46 -13.91
N ASN A 137 4.00 17.68 -14.32
CA ASN A 137 5.15 17.11 -13.61
C ASN A 137 5.16 17.57 -12.15
N GLY A 138 5.20 16.61 -11.22
CA GLY A 138 5.15 16.88 -9.77
C GLY A 138 3.73 16.93 -9.20
N THR A 139 2.69 16.58 -9.97
CA THR A 139 1.32 16.53 -9.44
C THR A 139 1.21 15.48 -8.35
N GLU A 140 0.73 15.91 -7.18
CA GLU A 140 0.44 15.03 -6.06
C GLU A 140 -0.98 14.47 -6.18
N MET A 141 -1.07 13.16 -5.97
CA MET A 141 -2.29 12.40 -5.94
C MET A 141 -2.41 11.63 -4.63
N LEU A 142 -3.65 11.55 -4.15
CA LEU A 142 -4.04 10.74 -3.01
C LEU A 142 -4.77 9.51 -3.53
N VAL A 143 -4.22 8.34 -3.20
CA VAL A 143 -4.81 7.05 -3.54
C VAL A 143 -5.33 6.40 -2.27
N GLY A 144 -6.65 6.34 -2.13
CA GLY A 144 -7.34 5.58 -1.08
C GLY A 144 -7.71 4.18 -1.57
N ASP A 145 -7.85 3.22 -0.65
CA ASP A 145 -8.38 1.88 -0.95
C ASP A 145 -8.97 1.26 0.33
N PRO A 146 -10.05 0.47 0.26
CA PRO A 146 -10.62 -0.23 1.42
C PRO A 146 -9.66 -1.19 2.13
N THR A 147 -8.63 -1.70 1.43
CA THR A 147 -7.61 -2.59 2.03
C THR A 147 -6.57 -1.85 2.87
N ARG A 148 -6.60 -0.51 2.88
CA ARG A 148 -5.59 0.33 3.53
C ARG A 148 -6.21 1.23 4.60
N ALA A 149 -5.54 1.35 5.73
CA ALA A 149 -5.92 2.27 6.80
C ALA A 149 -5.61 3.75 6.49
N SER A 150 -4.69 4.01 5.56
CA SER A 150 -4.23 5.34 5.17
C SER A 150 -4.07 5.47 3.66
N SER A 151 -4.30 6.68 3.15
CA SER A 151 -4.11 7.00 1.73
C SER A 151 -2.63 7.02 1.36
N LEU A 152 -2.32 6.51 0.16
CA LEU A 152 -1.00 6.58 -0.44
C LEU A 152 -0.84 7.95 -1.12
N ARG A 153 0.25 8.65 -0.82
CA ARG A 153 0.64 9.85 -1.55
C ARG A 153 1.53 9.47 -2.73
N VAL A 154 1.09 9.80 -3.93
CA VAL A 154 1.79 9.50 -5.18
C VAL A 154 2.11 10.81 -5.87
N ILE A 155 3.36 11.01 -6.26
CA ILE A 155 3.80 12.13 -7.10
C ILE A 155 4.13 11.57 -8.48
N VAL A 156 3.44 12.06 -9.50
CA VAL A 156 3.74 11.68 -10.89
C VAL A 156 4.84 12.58 -11.42
N SER A 157 5.92 11.96 -11.88
CA SER A 157 6.99 12.63 -12.62
C SER A 157 6.80 12.36 -14.11
N LEU A 158 6.47 13.40 -14.86
CA LEU A 158 6.20 13.29 -16.29
C LEU A 158 7.49 13.54 -17.07
N THR A 159 7.84 12.64 -17.98
CA THR A 159 8.96 12.79 -18.92
C THR A 159 8.42 13.05 -20.31
N SER A 160 8.76 14.19 -20.92
CA SER A 160 8.47 14.42 -22.33
C SER A 160 9.46 13.65 -23.19
N SER A 161 9.01 13.09 -24.31
CA SER A 161 9.87 12.43 -25.30
C SER A 161 10.68 13.44 -26.11
N MET A 162 11.52 14.24 -25.44
CA MET A 162 12.60 15.04 -26.03
C MET A 162 13.85 15.13 -25.13
N GLU A 163 14.20 14.06 -24.42
CA GLU A 163 15.58 13.89 -23.91
C GLU A 163 16.12 12.52 -24.31
N THR A 164 16.69 12.50 -25.52
CA THR A 164 17.71 11.53 -25.89
C THR A 164 19.03 11.98 -25.27
N ALA A 165 19.59 11.11 -24.43
CA ALA A 165 21.02 11.00 -24.10
C ALA A 165 21.72 12.15 -23.35
N THR A 166 22.71 11.72 -22.55
CA THR A 166 23.75 12.48 -21.82
C THR A 166 23.26 13.13 -20.51
N THR A 167 23.79 12.77 -19.34
CA THR A 167 25.22 12.86 -19.00
C THR A 167 25.55 12.07 -17.71
N LYS A 168 26.65 11.29 -17.81
CA LYS A 168 27.60 10.76 -16.79
C LYS A 168 27.14 10.42 -15.37
#